data_AF-K1YIC0-F1
#
_entry.id   AF-K1YIC0-F1
#
_cell.length_a   1.000
_cell.length_b   1.000
_cell.length_c   1.000
_cell.angle_alpha   90.00
_cell.angle_beta   90.00
_cell.angle_gamma   90.00
#
_symmetry.space_group_name_H-M   'P 1'
#
loop_
_entity.id
_entity.type
_entity.pdbx_description
1 polymer ?
#
loop_
_entity_poly.entity_id
_entity_poly.type
_entity_poly.pdbx_seq_one_letter_code
_entity_poly.pdbx_strand_id
1 'polypeptide(L)'
;MKFISKKDYNLMFGVMALVIILVFAILTITGDDGILRLMKLQKVKADMEKENRTLLEQNLAYRQDIKSLYQIPSIEARARESLGWVYPDEVIYVDSYQQ
;
A
#
# COMPACT_ATOMS: atom_id res chain seq x y z
N MET A 1 -17.60 11.28 68.86
CA MET A 1 -18.13 10.60 67.67
C MET A 1 -18.64 11.65 66.70
N LYS A 2 -18.02 11.82 65.52
CA LYS A 2 -18.49 12.76 64.49
C LYS A 2 -19.66 12.11 63.74
N PHE A 3 -20.84 12.70 63.86
CA PHE A 3 -22.01 12.29 63.07
C PHE A 3 -21.79 12.71 61.62
N ILE A 4 -21.60 11.73 60.75
CA ILE A 4 -21.47 11.92 59.31
C ILE A 4 -22.80 12.47 58.80
N SER A 5 -22.78 13.64 58.17
CA SER A 5 -23.97 14.33 57.70
C SER A 5 -24.50 13.68 56.43
N LYS A 6 -25.82 13.76 56.18
CA LYS A 6 -26.46 13.26 54.95
C LYS A 6 -25.79 13.80 53.67
N LYS A 7 -25.22 15.00 53.75
CA LYS A 7 -24.45 15.65 52.66
C LYS A 7 -23.15 14.90 52.32
N ASP A 8 -22.51 14.28 53.30
CA ASP A 8 -21.26 13.55 53.14
C ASP A 8 -21.48 12.24 52.37
N TYR A 9 -22.63 11.59 52.54
CA TYR A 9 -23.01 10.39 51.79
C TYR A 9 -23.23 10.67 50.30
N ASN A 10 -23.93 11.76 49.97
CA ASN A 10 -24.14 12.15 48.56
C ASN A 10 -22.81 12.51 47.88
N LEU A 11 -21.91 13.19 48.60
CA LEU A 11 -20.59 13.52 48.09
C LEU A 11 -19.74 12.25 47.90
N MET A 12 -19.74 11.34 48.87
CA MET A 12 -19.02 10.07 48.78
C MET A 12 -19.55 9.19 47.63
N PHE A 13 -20.87 9.15 47.44
CA PHE A 13 -21.50 8.42 46.33
C PHE A 13 -21.14 9.04 44.98
N GLY A 14 -21.17 10.37 44.86
CA GLY A 14 -20.78 11.08 43.65
C GLY A 14 -19.31 10.85 43.28
N VAL A 15 -18.41 10.88 44.26
CA VAL A 15 -16.99 10.56 44.07
C VAL A 15 -16.81 9.11 43.63
N MET A 16 -17.52 8.16 44.25
CA MET A 16 -17.45 6.75 43.87
C MET A 16 -17.93 6.52 42.43
N ALA A 17 -19.04 7.14 42.04
CA ALA A 17 -19.55 7.06 40.67
C ALA A 17 -18.55 7.65 39.66
N LEU A 18 -17.93 8.79 39.98
CA LEU A 18 -16.92 9.42 39.13
C LEU A 18 -15.67 8.55 38.98
N VAL A 19 -15.20 7.92 40.05
CA VAL A 19 -14.08 6.97 40.00
C VAL A 19 -14.42 5.79 39.10
N ILE A 20 -15.62 5.21 39.22
CA ILE A 20 -16.05 4.09 38.37
C ILE A 20 -16.05 4.51 36.89
N ILE A 21 -16.62 5.67 36.56
CA ILE A 21 -16.65 6.19 35.19
C ILE A 21 -15.22 6.37 34.64
N LEU A 22 -14.32 6.94 35.45
CA LEU A 22 -12.92 7.12 35.03
C LEU A 22 -12.20 5.79 34.79
N VAL A 23 -12.41 4.80 35.66
CA VAL A 23 -11.84 3.46 35.48
C VAL A 23 -12.32 2.84 34.18
N PHE A 24 -13.64 2.87 33.90
CA PHE A 24 -14.17 2.37 32.64
C PHE A 24 -13.64 3.15 31.43
N ALA A 25 -13.55 4.48 31.51
CA ALA A 25 -13.01 5.30 30.43
C ALA A 25 -11.56 4.92 30.11
N ILE A 26 -10.72 4.75 31.14
CA ILE A 26 -9.33 4.32 30.96
C ILE A 26 -9.29 2.92 30.32
N LEU A 27 -10.05 1.96 30.85
CA LEU A 27 -10.08 0.59 30.29
C LEU A 27 -10.56 0.57 28.83
N THR A 28 -11.54 1.40 28.44
CA THR A 28 -12.02 1.50 27.05
C THR A 28 -10.97 2.14 26.14
N ILE A 29 -10.19 3.09 26.63
CA ILE A 29 -9.18 3.79 25.83
C ILE A 29 -7.91 2.95 25.70
N THR A 30 -7.41 2.38 26.80
CA THR A 30 -6.11 1.68 26.88
C THR A 30 -6.21 0.15 26.85
N GLY A 31 -7.42 -0.42 26.84
CA GLY A 31 -7.61 -1.86 26.74
C GLY A 31 -7.00 -2.43 25.46
N ASP A 32 -6.78 -3.75 25.45
CA ASP A 32 -6.15 -4.43 24.32
C ASP A 32 -6.93 -4.23 23.01
N ASP A 33 -8.25 -4.09 23.04
CA ASP A 33 -9.09 -3.73 21.88
C ASP A 33 -9.60 -2.27 21.94
N GLY A 34 -8.88 -1.43 22.67
CA GLY A 34 -9.26 -0.05 22.91
C GLY A 34 -9.20 0.83 21.66
N ILE A 35 -9.80 2.01 21.79
CA ILE A 35 -9.94 3.00 20.70
C ILE A 35 -8.58 3.37 20.09
N LEU A 36 -7.54 3.50 20.92
CA LEU A 36 -6.18 3.80 20.47
C LEU A 36 -5.63 2.75 19.49
N ARG A 37 -5.87 1.47 19.77
CA ARG A 37 -5.40 0.38 18.92
C ARG A 37 -6.17 0.35 17.61
N LEU A 38 -7.48 0.55 17.63
CA LEU A 38 -8.31 0.65 16.43
C LEU A 38 -7.83 1.78 15.51
N MET A 39 -7.55 2.96 16.06
CA MET A 39 -7.00 4.08 15.27
C MET A 39 -5.64 3.74 14.66
N LYS A 40 -4.76 3.08 15.43
CA LYS A 40 -3.45 2.65 14.92
C LYS A 40 -3.59 1.61 13.79
N LEU A 41 -4.48 0.62 13.95
CA LEU A 41 -4.73 -0.38 12.91
C LEU A 41 -5.33 0.24 11.65
N GLN A 42 -6.27 1.18 11.78
CA GLN A 42 -6.84 1.87 10.63
C GLN A 42 -5.77 2.65 9.86
N LYS A 43 -4.86 3.32 10.58
CA LYS A 43 -3.74 4.02 9.95
C LYS A 43 -2.81 3.05 9.21
N VAL A 44 -2.40 1.97 9.86
CA VAL A 44 -1.54 0.95 9.24
C VAL A 44 -2.20 0.34 8.01
N LYS A 45 -3.50 0.04 8.09
CA LYS A 45 -4.28 -0.46 6.94
C LYS A 45 -4.26 0.54 5.78
N ALA A 46 -4.52 1.81 6.05
CA ALA A 46 -4.51 2.86 5.02
C ALA A 46 -3.13 3.03 4.38
N ASP A 47 -2.06 2.96 5.18
CA ASP A 47 -0.68 3.03 4.69
C ASP A 47 -0.36 1.81 3.80
N MET A 48 -0.75 0.59 4.21
CA MET A 48 -0.57 -0.62 3.41
C MET A 48 -1.37 -0.60 2.10
N GLU A 49 -2.61 -0.11 2.12
CA GLU A 49 -3.43 0.03 0.90
C GLU A 49 -2.80 1.01 -0.09
N LYS A 50 -2.24 2.11 0.42
CA LYS A 50 -1.52 3.09 -0.40
C LYS A 50 -0.26 2.48 -1.03
N GLU A 51 0.54 1.78 -0.23
CA GLU A 51 1.75 1.11 -0.72
C GLU A 51 1.43 0.06 -1.79
N ASN A 52 0.41 -0.77 -1.55
CA ASN A 52 -0.01 -1.80 -2.49
C ASN A 52 -0.47 -1.18 -3.83
N ARG A 53 -1.21 -0.07 -3.78
CA ARG A 53 -1.60 0.66 -4.99
C ARG A 53 -0.37 1.17 -5.76
N THR A 54 0.60 1.77 -5.07
CA THR A 54 1.84 2.25 -5.71
C THR A 54 2.62 1.09 -6.34
N LEU A 55 2.72 -0.05 -5.66
CA LEU A 55 3.39 -1.24 -6.19
C LEU A 55 2.67 -1.81 -7.42
N LEU A 56 1.34 -1.81 -7.43
CA LEU A 56 0.55 -2.23 -8.59
C LEU A 56 0.79 -1.31 -9.80
N GLU A 57 0.78 0.00 -9.60
CA GLU A 57 1.06 0.98 -10.66
C GLU A 57 2.48 0.79 -11.23
N GLN A 58 3.49 0.58 -10.36
CA GLN A 58 4.86 0.27 -10.80
C GLN A 58 4.95 -1.07 -11.55
N ASN A 59 4.26 -2.11 -11.07
CA ASN A 59 4.28 -3.41 -11.73
C ASN A 59 3.69 -3.34 -13.15
N LEU A 60 2.62 -2.56 -13.33
CA LEU A 60 2.03 -2.31 -14.64
C LEU A 60 3.00 -1.56 -15.56
N ALA A 61 3.67 -0.52 -15.06
CA ALA A 61 4.68 0.21 -15.82
C ALA A 61 5.83 -0.72 -16.27
N TYR A 62 6.41 -1.49 -15.34
CA TYR A 62 7.48 -2.43 -15.68
C TYR A 62 7.04 -3.52 -16.65
N ARG A 63 5.81 -4.03 -16.53
CA ARG A 63 5.28 -4.99 -17.51
C ARG A 63 5.14 -4.37 -18.90
N GLN A 64 4.77 -3.10 -18.98
CA GLN A 64 4.69 -2.38 -20.25
C GLN A 64 6.08 -2.15 -20.84
N ASP A 65 7.05 -1.77 -20.02
CA ASP A 65 8.45 -1.61 -20.42
C ASP A 65 9.02 -2.93 -20.92
N ILE A 66 8.85 -4.02 -20.16
CA ILE A 66 9.25 -5.38 -20.57
C ILE A 66 8.57 -5.75 -21.89
N LYS A 67 7.28 -5.47 -22.06
CA LYS A 67 6.59 -5.77 -23.33
C LYS A 67 7.15 -4.98 -24.51
N SER A 68 7.48 -3.70 -24.31
CA SER A 68 8.12 -2.88 -25.34
C SER A 68 9.53 -3.36 -25.69
N LEU A 69 10.29 -3.82 -24.70
CA LEU A 69 11.59 -4.44 -24.89
C LEU A 69 11.45 -5.80 -25.60
N TYR A 70 10.50 -6.66 -25.25
CA TYR A 70 10.31 -7.93 -25.98
C TYR A 70 9.81 -7.76 -27.42
N GLN A 71 9.35 -6.56 -27.81
CA GLN A 71 9.11 -6.22 -29.22
C GLN A 71 10.41 -5.90 -30.01
N ILE A 72 11.58 -6.16 -29.41
CA ILE A 72 12.93 -6.20 -30.00
C ILE A 72 13.08 -7.03 -31.30
N PRO A 73 12.23 -8.00 -31.72
CA PRO A 73 12.34 -8.56 -33.07
C PRO A 73 12.38 -7.48 -34.15
N SER A 74 11.72 -6.34 -33.91
CA SER A 74 11.80 -5.15 -34.78
C SER A 74 13.12 -4.39 -34.70
N ILE A 75 13.78 -4.34 -33.53
CA ILE A 75 15.07 -3.67 -33.35
C ILE A 75 16.19 -4.51 -33.95
N GLU A 76 16.17 -5.82 -33.73
CA GLU A 76 17.14 -6.74 -34.32
C GLU A 76 16.97 -6.82 -35.84
N ALA A 77 15.73 -6.91 -36.35
CA ALA A 77 15.47 -6.87 -37.79
C ALA A 77 15.90 -5.54 -38.43
N ARG A 78 15.65 -4.40 -37.78
CA ARG A 78 16.04 -3.08 -38.29
C ARG A 78 17.54 -2.80 -38.14
N ALA A 79 18.20 -3.39 -37.14
CA ALA A 79 19.65 -3.42 -37.02
C ALA A 79 20.28 -4.31 -38.10
N ARG A 80 19.69 -5.45 -38.44
CA ARG A 80 20.13 -6.32 -39.55
C ARG A 80 20.04 -5.60 -40.89
N GLU A 81 18.92 -4.92 -41.16
CA GLU A 81 18.69 -4.17 -42.40
C GLU A 81 19.63 -2.97 -42.54
N SER A 82 19.98 -2.29 -41.44
CA SER A 82 20.91 -1.16 -41.45
C SER A 82 22.40 -1.52 -41.39
N LEU A 83 22.74 -2.71 -40.87
CA LEU A 83 24.13 -3.22 -40.77
C LEU A 83 24.49 -4.21 -41.88
N GLY A 84 23.53 -4.61 -42.73
CA GLY A 84 23.75 -5.55 -43.84
C GLY A 84 24.07 -6.99 -43.38
N TRP A 85 23.62 -7.39 -42.19
CA TRP A 85 23.92 -8.71 -41.63
C TRP A 85 22.87 -9.73 -42.01
N VAL A 86 23.30 -10.72 -42.79
CA VAL A 86 22.53 -11.85 -43.31
C VAL A 86 23.03 -13.12 -42.60
N TYR A 87 22.15 -14.05 -42.23
CA TYR A 87 22.63 -15.35 -41.73
C TYR A 87 23.48 -16.05 -42.81
N PRO A 88 24.50 -16.86 -42.45
CA PRO A 88 25.35 -17.54 -43.42
C PRO A 88 24.59 -18.40 -44.45
N ASP A 89 23.34 -18.76 -44.12
CA ASP A 89 22.48 -19.67 -44.90
C ASP A 89 21.32 -18.95 -45.61
N GLU A 90 21.26 -17.61 -45.56
CA GLU A 90 20.21 -16.82 -46.21
C GLU A 90 20.65 -16.33 -47.60
N VAL A 91 19.87 -16.66 -48.64
CA VAL A 91 20.09 -16.19 -50.02
C VAL A 91 19.20 -14.97 -50.26
N ILE A 92 19.81 -13.79 -50.37
CA ILE A 92 19.11 -12.57 -50.79
C ILE A 92 19.08 -12.53 -52.31
N TYR A 93 17.88 -12.62 -52.90
CA TYR A 93 17.66 -12.37 -54.32
C TYR A 93 17.49 -10.86 -54.53
N VAL A 94 18.57 -10.17 -54.89
CA VAL A 94 18.48 -8.77 -55.32
C VAL A 94 18.07 -8.77 -56.78
N ASP A 95 16.77 -8.61 -57.04
CA ASP A 95 16.26 -8.42 -58.40
C ASP A 95 16.60 -6.99 -58.86
N SER A 96 17.74 -6.85 -59.53
CA SER A 96 18.16 -5.58 -60.13
C SER A 96 17.41 -5.36 -61.44
N TYR A 97 16.18 -4.86 -61.36
CA TYR A 97 15.50 -4.24 -62.49
C TYR A 97 15.00 -2.82 -62.15
N GLN A 98 15.42 -1.89 -63.01
CA GLN A 98 15.03 -0.48 -63.18
C GLN A 98 15.73 0.52 -62.22
N GLN A 99 16.53 1.50 -62.66
CA GLN A 99 16.71 2.20 -63.95
C GLN A 99 18.20 2.57 -64.16
#